data_AF-A0A1Z3MQ33-F1
#
_entry.id   AF-A0A1Z3MQ33-F1
#
_cell.length_a   1.000
_cell.length_b   1.000
_cell.length_c   1.000
_cell.angle_alpha   90.00
_cell.angle_beta   90.00
_cell.angle_gamma   90.00
#
_symmetry.space_group_name_H-M   'P 1'
#
loop_
_entity.id
_entity.type
_entity.pdbx_description
1 polymer ?
#
loop_
_entity_poly.entity_id
_entity_poly.type
_entity_poly.pdbx_seq_one_letter_code
_entity_poly.pdbx_strand_id
1 'polypeptide(L)'
;MSKMPLFFIIVVAIIVIAASFRFVQQRREKVDNDAAPLMQKRVVVTNKREKPLNDRRSRQQQVTPAGTAMRYEASFRPEAGGLEITFRLEAQQYHQLTVGEKGTLSYKGSRFEGFEPER
;
A
#
# COMPACT_ATOMS: atom_id res chain seq x y z
N MET A 1 7.18 51.34 -9.30
CA MET A 1 7.85 50.20 -8.65
C MET A 1 6.79 49.23 -8.16
N SER A 2 6.64 48.11 -8.85
CA SER A 2 5.72 47.03 -8.50
C SER A 2 6.20 46.33 -7.22
N LYS A 3 5.79 46.85 -6.06
CA LYS A 3 5.88 46.10 -4.79
C LYS A 3 5.00 44.86 -4.97
N MET A 4 5.64 43.71 -5.11
CA MET A 4 4.94 42.44 -5.13
C MET A 4 4.08 42.39 -3.86
N PRO A 5 2.74 42.25 -3.96
CA PRO A 5 1.87 42.46 -2.83
C PRO A 5 2.24 41.49 -1.71
N LEU A 6 2.42 42.00 -0.49
CA LEU A 6 2.89 41.22 0.67
C LEU A 6 2.06 39.94 0.89
N PHE A 7 0.75 40.02 0.59
CA PHE A 7 -0.17 38.89 0.58
C PHE A 7 0.27 37.73 -0.32
N PHE A 8 0.83 38.02 -1.51
CA PHE A 8 1.29 37.00 -2.45
C PHE A 8 2.48 36.20 -1.89
N ILE A 9 3.40 36.87 -1.20
CA ILE A 9 4.55 36.22 -0.54
C ILE A 9 4.07 35.28 0.57
N ILE A 10 3.08 35.72 1.37
CA ILE A 10 2.50 34.93 2.45
C ILE A 10 1.79 33.68 1.90
N VAL A 11 1.00 33.83 0.83
CA VAL A 11 0.30 32.71 0.18
C VAL A 11 1.29 31.69 -0.39
N VAL A 12 2.35 32.15 -1.07
CA VAL A 12 3.39 31.26 -1.60
C VAL A 12 4.10 30.50 -0.46
N ALA A 13 4.42 31.17 0.65
CA ALA A 13 5.05 30.53 1.81
C ALA A 13 4.18 29.41 2.42
N ILE A 14 2.87 29.62 2.53
CA ILE A 14 1.93 28.60 3.04
C ILE A 14 1.87 27.39 2.10
N ILE A 15 1.83 27.61 0.78
CA ILE A 15 1.79 26.52 -0.21
C ILE A 15 3.08 25.67 -0.12
N VAL A 16 4.25 26.30 0.01
CA VAL A 16 5.54 25.59 0.14
C VAL A 16 5.56 24.72 1.40
N ILE A 17 5.13 25.26 2.53
CA ILE A 17 5.04 24.52 3.79
C ILE A 17 4.09 23.33 3.65
N ALA A 18 2.87 23.54 3.14
CA ALA A 18 1.89 22.48 2.96
C ALA A 18 2.35 21.37 1.99
N ALA A 19 3.01 21.74 0.89
CA ALA A 19 3.57 20.78 -0.07
C ALA A 19 4.70 19.94 0.57
N SER A 20 5.57 20.56 1.38
CA SER A 20 6.66 19.86 2.06
C SER A 20 6.16 18.83 3.09
N PHE A 21 5.08 19.13 3.83
CA PHE A 21 4.50 18.20 4.80
C PHE A 21 3.97 16.90 4.15
N ARG A 22 3.32 16.99 2.98
CA ARG A 22 2.83 15.80 2.25
C ARG A 22 3.97 14.91 1.74
N PHE A 23 5.08 15.51 1.30
CA PHE A 23 6.22 14.77 0.78
C PHE A 23 6.97 14.00 1.87
N VAL A 24 7.14 14.63 3.05
CA VAL A 24 7.85 14.00 4.19
C VAL A 24 7.10 12.78 4.71
N GLN A 25 5.76 12.78 4.73
CA GLN A 25 4.99 11.64 5.24
C GLN A 25 5.18 10.37 4.40
N GLN A 26 5.19 10.48 3.07
CA GLN A 26 5.42 9.32 2.18
C GLN A 26 6.85 8.77 2.29
N ARG A 27 7.83 9.66 2.50
CA ARG A 27 9.23 9.26 2.73
C ARG A 27 9.38 8.54 4.07
N ARG A 28 8.72 9.02 5.13
CA ARG A 28 8.78 8.41 6.46
C ARG A 28 8.29 6.96 6.44
N GLU A 29 7.13 6.69 5.86
CA GLU A 29 6.61 5.31 5.80
C GLU A 29 7.53 4.35 5.02
N LYS A 30 8.19 4.83 3.96
CA LYS A 30 9.19 4.02 3.24
C LYS A 30 10.43 3.75 4.09
N VAL A 31 10.97 4.79 4.74
CA VAL A 31 12.15 4.68 5.60
C VAL A 31 11.87 3.77 6.80
N ASP A 32 10.70 3.89 7.42
CA ASP A 32 10.29 3.07 8.56
C ASP A 32 10.15 1.60 8.15
N ASN A 33 9.58 1.31 6.98
CA ASN A 33 9.49 -0.05 6.45
C ASN A 33 10.85 -0.63 6.04
N ASP A 34 11.74 0.20 5.46
CA ASP A 34 13.09 -0.24 5.08
C ASP A 34 13.97 -0.52 6.32
N ALA A 35 13.76 0.24 7.40
CA ALA A 35 14.43 0.05 8.68
C ALA A 35 13.82 -1.06 9.55
N ALA A 36 12.63 -1.56 9.20
CA ALA A 36 11.96 -2.61 9.96
C ALA A 36 12.68 -3.97 9.81
N PRO A 37 12.80 -4.74 10.91
CA PRO A 37 13.36 -6.09 10.85
C PRO A 37 12.46 -7.01 10.01
N LEU A 38 13.07 -7.98 9.32
CA LEU A 38 12.32 -9.03 8.62
C LEU A 38 11.60 -9.91 9.65
N MET A 39 10.27 -9.93 9.57
CA MET A 39 9.42 -10.76 10.40
C MET A 39 8.91 -11.96 9.60
N GLN A 40 8.84 -13.11 10.26
CA GLN A 40 8.29 -14.34 9.68
C GLN A 40 7.20 -14.91 10.58
N LYS A 41 6.08 -15.35 9.98
CA LYS A 41 4.96 -15.92 10.73
C LYS A 41 4.29 -17.04 9.95
N ARG A 42 3.88 -18.10 10.67
CA ARG A 42 3.03 -19.16 10.11
C ARG A 42 1.59 -18.65 9.96
N VAL A 43 1.09 -18.71 8.74
CA VAL A 43 -0.22 -18.17 8.36
C VAL A 43 -0.93 -19.08 7.36
N VAL A 44 -2.23 -18.84 7.22
CA VAL A 44 -3.06 -19.37 6.15
C VAL A 44 -3.50 -18.23 5.25
N VAL A 45 -3.41 -18.40 3.93
CA VAL A 45 -3.96 -17.43 2.96
C VAL A 45 -5.48 -17.54 3.01
N THR A 46 -6.18 -16.52 3.47
CA THR A 46 -7.63 -16.57 3.69
C THR A 46 -8.42 -15.91 2.58
N ASN A 47 -7.87 -14.87 1.96
CA ASN A 47 -8.56 -14.13 0.91
C ASN A 47 -7.57 -13.56 -0.11
N LYS A 48 -8.05 -13.44 -1.35
CA LYS A 48 -7.36 -12.80 -2.47
C LYS A 48 -8.35 -11.86 -3.16
N ARG A 49 -7.98 -10.59 -3.29
CA ARG A 49 -8.83 -9.57 -3.88
C ARG A 49 -8.08 -8.76 -4.91
N GLU A 50 -8.71 -8.61 -6.06
CA GLU A 50 -8.28 -7.72 -7.11
C GLU A 50 -9.24 -6.52 -7.17
N LYS A 51 -8.69 -5.30 -7.20
CA LYS A 51 -9.46 -4.06 -7.29
C LYS A 51 -8.89 -3.18 -8.42
N PRO A 52 -9.72 -2.69 -9.34
CA PRO A 52 -9.27 -1.66 -10.27
C PRO A 52 -8.87 -0.40 -9.51
N LEU A 53 -7.68 0.11 -9.78
CA LEU A 53 -7.10 1.33 -9.21
C LEU A 53 -7.76 2.53 -9.93
N ASN A 54 -8.98 2.88 -9.53
CA ASN A 54 -9.67 4.02 -10.11
C ASN A 54 -9.16 5.31 -9.44
N ASP A 55 -8.34 6.10 -10.13
CA ASP A 55 -7.75 7.34 -9.60
C ASP A 55 -8.75 8.51 -9.58
N ARG A 56 -9.97 8.32 -10.11
CA ARG A 56 -10.99 9.36 -10.23
C ARG A 56 -12.09 9.17 -9.19
N ARG A 57 -12.22 10.15 -8.28
CA ARG A 57 -13.28 10.29 -7.27
C ARG A 57 -14.67 10.60 -7.88
N SER A 58 -15.07 9.93 -8.94
CA SER A 58 -16.33 10.21 -9.63
C SER A 58 -17.20 8.95 -9.62
N ARG A 59 -18.36 9.02 -8.96
CA ARG A 59 -19.44 8.01 -8.96
C ARG A 59 -20.11 7.83 -10.34
N GLN A 60 -19.51 8.35 -11.40
CA GLN A 60 -20.07 8.31 -12.74
C GLN A 60 -19.23 7.38 -13.62
N GLN A 61 -19.93 6.40 -14.21
CA GLN A 61 -19.49 5.35 -15.13
C GLN A 61 -19.00 4.03 -14.52
N GLN A 62 -19.85 3.03 -14.76
CA GLN A 62 -19.87 1.67 -14.23
C GLN A 62 -19.17 0.67 -15.15
N VAL A 63 -18.15 1.11 -15.89
CA VAL A 63 -17.37 0.24 -16.79
C VAL A 63 -15.90 0.55 -16.59
N THR A 64 -15.16 -0.39 -16.01
CA THR A 64 -13.70 -0.32 -15.87
C THR A 64 -13.09 -0.25 -17.27
N PRO A 65 -12.43 0.85 -17.67
CA PRO A 65 -11.77 0.91 -18.97
C PRO A 65 -10.66 -0.13 -19.08
N ALA A 66 -10.52 -0.76 -20.25
CA ALA A 66 -9.36 -1.61 -20.56
C ALA A 66 -8.07 -0.79 -20.37
N GLY A 67 -7.13 -1.31 -19.57
CA GLY A 67 -5.89 -0.61 -19.20
C GLY A 67 -5.91 0.10 -17.84
N THR A 68 -6.95 -0.06 -17.03
CA THR A 68 -6.95 0.43 -15.64
C THR A 68 -5.92 -0.36 -14.83
N ALA A 69 -5.01 0.34 -14.13
CA ALA A 69 -4.06 -0.32 -13.23
C ALA A 69 -4.79 -1.14 -12.17
N MET A 70 -4.34 -2.35 -11.87
CA MET A 70 -4.99 -3.23 -10.90
C MET A 70 -4.25 -3.21 -9.57
N ARG A 71 -5.00 -3.25 -8.46
CA ARG A 71 -4.49 -3.42 -7.10
C ARG A 71 -4.77 -4.83 -6.65
N TYR A 72 -3.70 -5.54 -6.30
CA TYR A 72 -3.78 -6.87 -5.74
C TYR A 72 -3.62 -6.80 -4.22
N GLU A 73 -4.51 -7.44 -3.51
CA GLU A 73 -4.51 -7.57 -2.06
C GLU A 73 -4.67 -9.05 -1.69
N ALA A 74 -3.90 -9.52 -0.72
CA ALA A 74 -4.13 -10.82 -0.11
C ALA A 74 -4.18 -10.69 1.41
N SER A 75 -5.01 -11.51 2.03
CA SER A 75 -5.21 -11.54 3.47
C SER A 75 -4.70 -12.86 4.05
N PHE A 76 -4.02 -12.76 5.18
CA PHE A 76 -3.29 -13.83 5.82
C PHE A 76 -3.70 -13.93 7.28
N ARG A 77 -4.19 -15.10 7.69
CA ARG A 77 -4.57 -15.36 9.08
C ARG A 77 -3.45 -16.11 9.80
N PRO A 78 -2.93 -15.58 10.91
CA PRO A 78 -1.97 -16.30 11.73
C PRO A 78 -2.51 -17.62 12.27
N GLU A 79 -1.71 -18.69 12.21
CA GLU A 79 -2.11 -19.99 12.76
C GLU A 79 -2.20 -19.97 14.28
N ALA A 80 -1.31 -19.22 14.93
CA ALA A 80 -1.32 -19.01 16.39
C ALA A 80 -2.53 -18.17 16.87
N GLY A 81 -3.45 -17.82 15.99
CA GLY A 81 -4.55 -16.91 16.26
C GLY A 81 -4.17 -15.43 16.18
N GLY A 82 -5.18 -14.58 16.14
CA GLY A 82 -5.04 -13.13 16.03
C GLY A 82 -5.75 -12.53 14.82
N LEU A 83 -5.53 -11.23 14.61
CA LEU A 83 -6.13 -10.49 13.50
C LEU A 83 -5.52 -10.91 12.16
N GLU A 84 -6.38 -10.95 11.15
CA GLU A 84 -5.99 -11.18 9.76
C GLU A 84 -5.22 -9.96 9.23
N ILE A 85 -4.07 -10.22 8.63
CA ILE A 85 -3.18 -9.19 8.10
C ILE A 85 -3.37 -9.12 6.60
N THR A 86 -3.65 -7.94 6.06
CA THR A 86 -3.83 -7.74 4.62
C THR A 86 -2.67 -6.95 4.05
N PHE A 87 -2.05 -7.49 3.00
CA PHE A 87 -0.97 -6.84 2.28
C PHE A 87 -1.39 -6.48 0.86
N ARG A 88 -0.83 -5.37 0.38
CA ARG A 88 -0.84 -5.05 -1.05
C ARG A 88 0.31 -5.79 -1.70
N LEU A 89 0.03 -6.39 -2.85
CA LEU A 89 0.97 -7.24 -3.58
C LEU A 89 1.17 -6.73 -5.00
N GLU A 90 2.29 -7.14 -5.57
CA GLU A 90 2.49 -7.09 -7.02
C GLU A 90 1.71 -8.23 -7.69
N ALA A 91 1.42 -8.08 -8.99
CA ALA A 91 0.67 -9.09 -9.75
C ALA A 91 1.32 -10.47 -9.66
N GLN A 92 2.65 -10.54 -9.86
CA GLN A 92 3.39 -11.80 -9.83
C GLN A 92 3.27 -12.50 -8.48
N GLN A 93 3.48 -11.77 -7.37
CA GLN A 93 3.35 -12.29 -6.01
C GLN A 93 1.93 -12.78 -5.75
N TYR A 94 0.92 -11.99 -6.14
CA TYR A 94 -0.48 -12.36 -5.96
C TYR A 94 -0.84 -13.65 -6.70
N HIS A 95 -0.39 -13.82 -7.95
CA HIS A 95 -0.72 -15.00 -8.74
C HIS A 95 -0.02 -16.28 -8.24
N GLN A 96 1.07 -16.17 -7.48
CA GLN A 96 1.75 -17.30 -6.84
C GLN A 96 1.03 -17.82 -5.59
N LEU A 97 0.15 -17.02 -4.98
CA LEU A 97 -0.58 -17.42 -3.76
C LEU A 97 -1.81 -18.26 -4.06
N THR A 98 -2.05 -19.31 -3.27
CA THR A 98 -3.30 -20.08 -3.31
C THR A 98 -4.11 -19.84 -2.03
N VAL A 99 -5.41 -19.56 -2.16
CA VAL A 99 -6.29 -19.40 -0.98
C VAL A 99 -6.46 -20.75 -0.30
N GLY A 100 -6.40 -20.76 1.03
CA GLY A 100 -6.42 -21.95 1.88
C GLY A 100 -5.04 -22.54 2.15
N GLU A 101 -4.01 -22.09 1.42
CA GLU A 101 -2.66 -22.59 1.57
C GLU A 101 -2.01 -22.08 2.86
N LYS A 102 -1.33 -23.00 3.54
CA LYS A 102 -0.58 -22.72 4.76
C LYS A 102 0.87 -22.49 4.41
N GLY A 103 1.54 -21.63 5.15
CA GLY A 103 2.94 -21.35 4.88
C GLY A 103 3.54 -20.31 5.81
N THR A 104 4.77 -19.95 5.48
CA THR A 104 5.52 -18.90 6.18
C THR A 104 5.39 -17.60 5.41
N LEU A 105 4.76 -16.61 6.02
CA LEU A 105 4.70 -15.24 5.53
C LEU A 105 5.92 -14.46 6.02
N SER A 106 6.63 -13.81 5.11
CA SER A 106 7.74 -12.89 5.36
C SER A 106 7.32 -11.45 5.07
N TYR A 107 7.55 -10.53 6.01
CA TYR A 107 7.16 -9.13 5.87
C TYR A 107 8.06 -8.18 6.68
N LYS A 108 8.11 -6.91 6.30
CA LYS A 108 8.81 -5.82 7.02
C LYS A 108 7.85 -4.67 7.27
N GLY A 109 7.47 -4.44 8.53
CA GLY A 109 6.47 -3.41 8.86
C GLY A 109 5.15 -3.68 8.14
N SER A 110 4.75 -2.81 7.21
CA SER A 110 3.56 -2.96 6.36
C SER A 110 3.85 -3.52 4.95
N ARG A 111 5.12 -3.86 4.64
CA ARG A 111 5.55 -4.38 3.34
C ARG A 111 5.56 -5.91 3.34
N PHE A 112 4.93 -6.50 2.33
CA PHE A 112 5.06 -7.92 2.01
C PHE A 112 6.41 -8.19 1.35
N GLU A 113 7.13 -9.21 1.84
CA GLU A 113 8.41 -9.65 1.26
C GLU A 113 8.27 -11.00 0.56
N GLY A 114 7.45 -11.91 1.09
CA GLY A 114 7.24 -13.22 0.45
C GLY A 114 6.30 -14.15 1.22
N PHE A 115 5.90 -15.23 0.56
CA PHE A 115 5.15 -16.32 1.16
C PHE A 115 5.73 -17.64 0.64
N GLU A 116 6.08 -18.53 1.57
CA GLU A 116 6.58 -19.86 1.25
C GLU A 116 5.55 -20.90 1.72
N PRO A 117 4.93 -21.66 0.80
CA PRO A 117 3.96 -22.67 1.17
C PRO A 117 4.61 -23.84 1.91
N GLU A 118 3.89 -24.36 2.89
CA GLU A 118 4.27 -25.58 3.60
C GLU A 118 4.01 -26.77 2.67
N ARG A 119 5.07 -27.51 2.33
CA ARG A 119 5.00 -28.68 1.45
C ARG A 119 4.24 -29.83 2.06
#